data_AF-A0A7V9MFY4-F1
#
_entry.id   AF-A0A7V9MFY4-F1
#
_cell.length_a   1.000
_cell.length_b   1.000
_cell.length_c   1.000
_cell.angle_alpha   90.00
_cell.angle_beta   90.00
_cell.angle_gamma   90.00
#
_symmetry.space_group_name_H-M   'P 1'
#
loop_
_entity.id
_entity.type
_entity.pdbx_description
1 polymer ?
#
loop_
_entity_poly.entity_id
_entity_poly.type
_entity_poly.pdbx_seq_one_letter_code
_entity_poly.pdbx_strand_id
1 'polypeptide(L)'
;MRGVRFSAGRVTRNEGSVAVEPLGRLRLELLDARGAVARELTPVGGATDVLPGEYAYTLSRSVLSQLGSGSYRFRASASGTAGGGQAVRRSAPFAIP
;
A
#
# COMPACT_ATOMS: atom_id res chain seq x y z
N MET A 1 -2.33 11.11 13.89
CA MET A 1 -3.01 10.17 12.95
C MET A 1 -1.95 9.19 12.44
N ARG A 2 -2.21 7.89 12.43
CA ARG A 2 -1.26 6.87 11.93
C ARG A 2 -1.72 6.41 10.55
N GLY A 3 -0.90 6.60 9.52
CA GLY A 3 -1.28 6.32 8.15
C GLY A 3 -0.09 6.39 7.20
N VAL A 4 -0.33 6.04 5.94
CA VAL A 4 0.66 6.06 4.87
C VAL A 4 0.05 6.69 3.62
N ARG A 5 0.87 7.47 2.91
CA ARG A 5 0.60 7.91 1.55
C ARG A 5 1.57 7.24 0.60
N PHE A 6 1.10 6.87 -0.58
CA PHE A 6 1.94 6.28 -1.62
C PHE A 6 1.34 6.54 -2.99
N SER A 7 2.19 6.66 -4.00
CA SER A 7 1.77 6.71 -5.39
C SER A 7 1.71 5.29 -5.96
N ALA A 8 0.68 5.03 -6.76
CA ALA A 8 0.48 3.77 -7.45
C ALA A 8 0.20 4.04 -8.94
N GLY A 9 0.57 3.10 -9.80
CA GLY A 9 0.47 3.24 -11.26
C GLY A 9 1.41 4.29 -11.84
N ARG A 10 1.30 4.54 -13.15
CA ARG A 10 2.08 5.56 -13.85
C ARG A 10 1.27 6.22 -14.96
N VAL A 11 1.47 7.52 -15.15
CA VAL A 11 1.01 8.26 -16.33
C VAL A 11 2.24 8.85 -17.00
N THR A 12 2.42 8.54 -18.28
CA THR A 12 3.49 9.08 -19.11
C THR A 12 2.87 9.93 -20.21
N ARG A 13 3.35 11.17 -20.37
CA ARG A 13 2.91 12.07 -21.44
C ARG A 13 4.06 12.26 -22.41
N ASN A 14 3.81 12.00 -23.69
CA ASN A 14 4.73 12.28 -24.79
C ASN A 14 4.06 13.27 -25.75
N GLU A 15 4.81 13.86 -26.68
CA GLU A 15 4.25 14.78 -27.69
C GLU A 15 3.10 14.10 -28.46
N GLY A 16 1.87 14.52 -28.17
CA GLY A 16 0.65 13.99 -28.79
C GLY A 16 0.07 12.69 -28.22
N SER A 17 0.64 12.09 -27.16
CA SER A 17 0.08 10.86 -26.56
C SER A 17 0.16 10.80 -25.03
N VAL A 18 -0.82 10.11 -24.43
CA VAL A 18 -0.86 9.79 -22.99
C VAL A 18 -0.90 8.28 -22.82
N ALA A 19 0.11 7.72 -22.16
CA ALA A 19 0.13 6.33 -21.76
C ALA A 19 -0.22 6.22 -20.27
N VAL A 20 -1.19 5.37 -19.94
CA VAL A 20 -1.64 5.11 -18.58
C VAL A 20 -1.37 3.65 -18.25
N GLU A 21 -0.59 3.43 -17.20
CA GLU A 21 -0.24 2.09 -16.70
C GLU A 21 -0.91 1.88 -15.33
N PRO A 22 -2.10 1.24 -15.28
CA PRO A 22 -2.74 0.87 -14.03
C PRO A 22 -1.97 -0.25 -13.33
N LEU A 23 -2.21 -0.42 -12.03
CA LEU A 23 -1.76 -1.62 -11.32
C LEU A 23 -2.84 -2.70 -11.43
N GLY A 24 -2.42 -3.91 -11.78
CA GLY A 24 -3.33 -5.06 -11.79
C GLY A 24 -3.80 -5.40 -10.38
N ARG A 25 -2.90 -5.33 -9.39
CA ARG A 25 -3.24 -5.55 -7.98
C ARG A 25 -2.35 -4.76 -7.04
N LEU A 26 -2.96 -4.25 -5.97
CA LEU A 26 -2.32 -3.59 -4.85
C LEU A 26 -2.72 -4.26 -3.54
N ARG A 27 -1.74 -4.67 -2.74
CA ARG A 27 -1.94 -5.16 -1.37
C ARG A 27 -1.27 -4.21 -0.40
N LEU A 28 -2.02 -3.79 0.61
CA LEU A 28 -1.50 -2.97 1.70
C LEU A 28 -1.57 -3.76 3.01
N GLU A 29 -0.44 -3.86 3.69
CA GLU A 29 -0.28 -4.63 4.92
C GLU A 29 0.37 -3.78 6.00
N LEU A 30 0.02 -4.09 7.25
CA LEU A 30 0.72 -3.62 8.43
C LEU A 30 1.61 -4.74 8.95
N LEU A 31 2.91 -4.46 9.06
CA LEU A 31 3.90 -5.38 9.59
C LEU A 31 4.27 -5.02 11.02
N ASP A 32 4.49 -6.03 11.86
CA ASP A 32 5.07 -5.86 13.20
C ASP A 32 6.61 -5.69 13.15
N ALA A 33 7.23 -5.56 14.32
CA ALA A 33 8.68 -5.40 14.46
C ALA A 33 9.48 -6.61 13.96
N ARG A 34 8.88 -7.80 13.91
CA ARG A 34 9.48 -9.05 13.41
C ARG A 34 9.28 -9.20 11.90
N GLY A 35 8.53 -8.30 11.27
CA GLY A 35 8.18 -8.33 9.86
C GLY A 35 6.98 -9.24 9.53
N ALA A 36 6.30 -9.77 10.53
CA ALA A 36 5.08 -10.56 10.34
C ALA A 36 3.91 -9.65 10.00
N VAL A 37 2.95 -10.16 9.21
CA VAL A 37 1.74 -9.41 8.86
C VAL A 37 0.82 -9.37 10.07
N ALA A 38 0.77 -8.21 10.73
CA ALA A 38 -0.16 -7.96 11.82
C ALA A 38 -1.58 -7.72 11.29
N ARG A 39 -1.71 -7.12 10.10
CA ARG A 39 -3.02 -6.87 9.48
C ARG A 39 -2.94 -6.64 7.97
N GLU A 40 -3.96 -7.09 7.24
CA GLU A 40 -4.22 -6.65 5.87
C GLU A 40 -5.19 -5.46 5.86
N LEU A 41 -4.87 -4.45 5.06
CA LEU A 41 -5.56 -3.16 4.99
C LEU A 41 -6.35 -2.99 3.69
N THR A 42 -6.02 -3.77 2.66
CA THR A 42 -6.86 -3.97 1.48
C THR A 42 -7.82 -5.14 1.69
N PRO A 43 -8.95 -5.21 0.96
CA PRO A 43 -9.79 -6.41 0.93
C PRO A 43 -8.99 -7.68 0.62
N VAL A 44 -9.56 -8.84 0.98
CA VAL A 44 -8.97 -10.15 0.67
C VAL A 44 -8.72 -10.25 -0.84
N GLY A 45 -7.48 -10.58 -1.21
CA GLY A 45 -7.06 -10.60 -2.62
C GLY A 45 -6.48 -9.27 -3.14
N GLY A 46 -6.49 -8.21 -2.34
CA GLY A 46 -5.99 -6.88 -2.70
C GLY A 46 -7.02 -6.02 -3.44
N ALA A 47 -6.67 -4.76 -3.68
CA ALA A 47 -7.41 -3.89 -4.61
C ALA A 47 -6.94 -4.19 -6.04
N THR A 48 -7.88 -4.43 -6.96
CA THR A 48 -7.59 -4.69 -8.39
C THR A 48 -7.85 -3.47 -9.24
N ASP A 49 -7.26 -3.45 -10.44
CA ASP A 49 -7.47 -2.42 -11.46
C ASP A 49 -7.30 -0.99 -10.91
N VAL A 50 -6.24 -0.80 -10.13
CA VAL A 50 -5.98 0.45 -9.42
C VAL A 50 -5.40 1.47 -10.39
N LEU A 51 -6.13 2.58 -10.58
CA LEU A 51 -5.72 3.67 -11.44
C LEU A 51 -4.44 4.36 -10.93
N PRO A 52 -3.72 5.07 -11.80
CA PRO A 52 -2.61 5.89 -11.34
C PRO A 52 -3.06 7.04 -10.44
N GLY A 53 -2.37 7.23 -9.31
CA GLY A 53 -2.70 8.31 -8.38
C GLY A 53 -1.94 8.24 -7.06
N GLU A 54 -2.19 9.23 -6.21
CA GLU A 54 -1.79 9.19 -4.80
C GLU A 54 -2.91 8.57 -3.97
N TYR A 55 -2.53 7.60 -3.13
CA TYR A 55 -3.42 6.89 -2.23
C TYR A 55 -3.00 7.15 -0.79
N ALA A 56 -4.00 7.33 0.08
CA ALA A 56 -3.80 7.50 1.51
C ALA A 56 -4.57 6.43 2.25
N TYR A 57 -3.91 5.78 3.21
CA TYR A 57 -4.56 4.87 4.15
C TYR A 57 -4.30 5.32 5.57
N THR A 58 -5.34 5.33 6.40
CA THR A 58 -5.25 5.73 7.80
C THR A 58 -5.85 4.66 8.69
N LEU A 59 -5.20 4.38 9.82
CA LEU A 59 -5.69 3.44 10.80
C LEU A 59 -6.72 4.13 11.69
N SER A 60 -7.92 3.56 11.77
CA SER A 60 -8.95 4.02 12.70
C SER A 60 -8.51 3.77 14.15
N ARG A 61 -9.13 4.49 15.10
CA ARG A 61 -8.87 4.26 16.54
C ARG A 61 -9.19 2.83 16.96
N SER A 62 -10.26 2.24 16.43
CA SER A 62 -10.66 0.86 16.71
C SER A 62 -9.63 -0.17 16.22
N VAL A 63 -8.98 0.07 15.08
CA VAL A 63 -7.90 -0.79 14.60
C VAL A 63 -6.68 -0.63 15.50
N LEU A 64 -6.34 0.61 15.88
CA LEU A 64 -5.19 0.88 16.74
C LEU A 64 -5.32 0.23 18.12
N SER A 65 -6.51 0.19 18.71
CA SER A 65 -6.74 -0.45 20.02
C SER A 65 -6.67 -1.98 19.98
N GLN A 66 -6.75 -2.59 18.79
CA GLN A 66 -6.61 -4.03 18.60
C GLN A 66 -5.15 -4.46 18.38
N LEU A 67 -4.25 -3.50 18.15
CA LEU A 67 -2.83 -3.76 18.03
C LEU A 67 -2.20 -3.77 19.42
N GLY A 68 -1.34 -4.74 19.68
CA GLY A 68 -0.49 -4.71 20.87
C GLY A 68 0.50 -3.54 20.81
N SER A 69 1.04 -3.15 21.96
CA SER A 69 2.14 -2.18 22.02
C SER A 69 3.35 -2.71 21.23
N GLY A 70 4.06 -1.81 20.55
CA GLY A 70 5.21 -2.19 19.73
C GLY A 70 5.46 -1.28 18.52
N SER A 71 6.44 -1.69 17.71
CA SER A 71 6.82 -0.99 16.48
C SER A 71 6.18 -1.66 15.26
N TYR A 72 5.63 -0.85 14.37
CA TYR A 72 4.93 -1.30 13.16
C TYR A 72 5.36 -0.49 11.94
N ARG A 73 5.15 -1.04 10.74
CA ARG A 73 5.34 -0.30 9.47
C ARG A 73 4.37 -0.77 8.40
N PHE A 74 4.04 0.11 7.46
CA PHE A 74 3.23 -0.25 6.29
C PHE A 74 4.09 -0.92 5.22
N ARG A 75 3.53 -1.93 4.54
CA ARG A 75 4.07 -2.53 3.32
C ARG A 75 3.02 -2.41 2.21
N ALA A 76 3.38 -1.72 1.14
CA ALA A 76 2.62 -1.71 -0.11
C ALA A 76 3.30 -2.64 -1.11
N SER A 77 2.56 -3.62 -1.62
CA SER A 77 2.99 -4.54 -2.66
C SER A 77 2.09 -4.36 -3.88
N ALA A 78 2.68 -4.05 -5.02
CA ALA A 78 1.98 -3.81 -6.27
C ALA A 78 2.46 -4.79 -7.33
N SER A 79 1.54 -5.30 -8.15
CA SER A 79 1.85 -6.06 -9.36
C SER A 79 1.22 -5.38 -10.57
N GLY A 80 1.98 -5.27 -11.65
CA GLY A 80 1.49 -4.76 -12.93
C GLY A 80 0.41 -5.65 -13.54
N THR A 81 -0.23 -5.16 -14.60
CA THR A 81 -1.13 -5.96 -15.44
C THR A 81 -0.33 -6.93 -16.31
N ALA A 82 -0.96 -8.02 -16.78
CA ALA A 82 -0.42 -8.95 -17.79
C ALA A 82 1.05 -9.41 -17.57
N GLY A 83 1.41 -9.84 -16.36
CA GLY A 83 2.78 -10.30 -16.06
C GLY A 83 3.81 -9.18 -15.82
N GLY A 84 3.35 -7.93 -15.72
CA GLY A 84 4.16 -6.78 -15.34
C GLY A 84 4.83 -6.95 -13.97
N GLY A 85 5.95 -6.26 -13.79
CA GLY A 85 6.81 -6.41 -12.61
C GLY A 85 6.11 -6.16 -11.27
N GLN A 86 6.67 -6.76 -10.23
CA GLN A 86 6.26 -6.55 -8.85
C GLN A 86 7.10 -5.45 -8.20
N ALA A 87 6.45 -4.53 -7.49
CA ALA A 87 7.10 -3.52 -6.69
C ALA A 87 6.68 -3.63 -5.22
N VAL A 88 7.64 -3.45 -4.31
CA VAL A 88 7.37 -3.37 -2.88
C VAL A 88 7.95 -2.08 -2.32
N ARG A 89 7.17 -1.41 -1.47
CA ARG A 89 7.57 -0.22 -0.72
C ARG A 89 7.17 -0.39 0.74
N ARG A 90 7.98 0.20 1.63
CA ARG A 90 7.75 0.18 3.08
C ARG A 90 7.82 1.60 3.61
N SER A 91 6.95 1.93 4.56
CA SER A 91 7.04 3.19 5.29
C SER A 91 8.18 3.15 6.32
N ALA A 92 8.54 4.32 6.85
CA ALA A 92 9.24 4.39 8.13
C ALA A 92 8.41 3.68 9.22
N PRO A 93 9.06 3.07 10.22
CA PRO A 93 8.36 2.47 11.35
C PRO A 93 7.71 3.53 12.25
N PHE A 94 6.67 3.13 12.97
CA PHE A 94 5.99 3.94 13.97
C PHE A 94 5.60 3.11 15.19
N ALA A 95 5.48 3.76 16.35
CA ALA A 95 5.16 3.08 17.60
C ALA A 95 3.67 3.14 17.96
N ILE A 96 3.18 2.01 18.48
CA ILE A 96 1.98 1.92 19.30
C ILE A 96 2.47 1.81 20.76
N PRO A 97 2.09 2.76 21.64
CA PRO A 97 2.43 2.71 23.05
C PRO A 97 1.73 1.54 23.75
#